data_AF-A0A836P845-F1
#
_entry.id   AF-A0A836P845-F1
#
_cell.length_a   1.000
_cell.length_b   1.000
_cell.length_c   1.000
_cell.angle_alpha   90.00
_cell.angle_beta   90.00
_cell.angle_gamma   90.00
#
_symmetry.space_group_name_H-M   'P 1'
#
loop_
_entity.id
_entity.type
_entity.pdbx_description
1 polymer ?
#
loop_
_entity_poly.entity_id
_entity_poly.type
_entity_poly.pdbx_seq_one_letter_code
_entity_poly.pdbx_strand_id
1 'polypeptide(L)'
;MVRAAIAILLQQPSLALSLDRHHDLAGLRLPGVELLIELLDLVRQRPEISTGALLEHFAEREEQVALQRLAAQELPGDEHSWAIELHDVVAQLDKQLLRQRVEELQAKQRAQGLDDTDKYEMRELLKALAAL
;
A
#
# COMPACT_ATOMS: atom_id res chain seq x y z
N MET A 1 5.84 4.80 -6.24
CA MET A 1 4.72 3.95 -5.82
C MET A 1 4.41 4.23 -4.36
N VAL A 2 4.98 3.48 -3.40
CA VAL A 2 4.68 3.65 -1.96
C VAL A 2 4.85 5.09 -1.47
N ARG A 3 5.99 5.72 -1.75
CA ARG A 3 6.24 7.14 -1.41
C ARG A 3 5.19 8.10 -1.98
N ALA A 4 4.67 7.82 -3.19
CA ALA A 4 3.67 8.68 -3.84
C ALA A 4 2.31 8.55 -3.13
N ALA A 5 1.87 7.33 -2.82
CA ALA A 5 0.68 7.11 -2.00
C ALA A 5 0.79 7.81 -0.63
N ILE A 6 1.93 7.65 0.06
CA ILE A 6 2.18 8.35 1.34
C ILE A 6 2.09 9.87 1.15
N ALA A 7 2.71 10.43 0.11
CA ALA A 7 2.64 11.87 -0.15
C ALA A 7 1.20 12.34 -0.39
N ILE A 8 0.42 11.60 -1.18
CA ILE A 8 -1.00 11.92 -1.44
C ILE A 8 -1.81 11.89 -0.14
N LEU A 9 -1.64 10.85 0.70
CA LEU A 9 -2.34 10.74 1.98
C LEU A 9 -1.95 11.86 2.95
N LEU A 10 -0.71 12.35 2.89
CA LEU A 10 -0.29 13.50 3.67
C LEU A 10 -0.86 14.81 3.13
N GLN A 11 -1.17 14.93 1.83
CA GLN A 11 -1.85 16.10 1.28
C GLN A 11 -3.35 16.09 1.59
N GLN A 12 -4.00 14.95 1.38
CA GLN A 12 -5.42 14.79 1.61
C GLN A 12 -5.71 13.41 2.23
N PRO A 13 -5.77 13.33 3.57
CA PRO A 13 -5.99 12.06 4.28
C PRO A 13 -7.27 11.35 3.87
N SER A 14 -8.35 12.10 3.68
CA SER A 14 -9.68 11.59 3.35
C SER A 14 -9.73 10.75 2.07
N LEU A 15 -8.76 10.89 1.16
CA LEU A 15 -8.65 10.05 -0.03
C LEU A 15 -8.45 8.56 0.31
N ALA A 16 -7.90 8.22 1.49
CA ALA A 16 -7.84 6.83 1.92
C ALA A 16 -9.22 6.16 2.06
N LEU A 17 -10.28 6.96 2.27
CA LEU A 17 -11.64 6.47 2.46
C LEU A 17 -12.32 6.08 1.14
N SER A 18 -11.78 6.49 -0.01
CA SER A 18 -12.28 6.05 -1.32
C SER A 18 -11.72 4.69 -1.75
N LEU A 19 -10.64 4.24 -1.13
CA LEU A 19 -10.02 2.94 -1.39
C LEU A 19 -10.90 1.79 -0.90
N ASP A 20 -10.92 0.69 -1.65
CA ASP A 20 -11.64 -0.51 -1.25
C ASP A 20 -10.99 -1.16 -0.01
N ARG A 21 -11.81 -1.77 0.86
CA ARG A 21 -11.34 -2.47 2.06
C ARG A 21 -10.64 -3.80 1.74
N HIS A 22 -10.75 -4.27 0.50
CA HIS A 22 -10.11 -5.51 0.03
C HIS A 22 -8.60 -5.36 -0.25
N HIS A 23 -8.07 -4.14 -0.26
CA HIS A 23 -6.63 -3.89 -0.39
C HIS A 23 -5.92 -4.28 0.92
N ASP A 24 -5.46 -5.54 1.00
CA ASP A 24 -4.61 -6.04 2.08
C ASP A 24 -3.17 -6.10 1.58
N LEU A 25 -2.41 -5.06 1.91
CA LEU A 25 -0.99 -4.94 1.53
C LEU A 25 -0.07 -5.67 2.52
N ALA A 26 -0.62 -6.35 3.53
CA ALA A 26 0.18 -7.05 4.54
C ALA A 26 1.09 -8.11 3.88
N GLY A 27 2.36 -8.10 4.28
CA GLY A 27 3.36 -9.02 3.75
C GLY A 27 4.00 -8.60 2.42
N LEU A 28 3.59 -7.48 1.81
CA LEU A 28 4.29 -6.92 0.66
C LEU A 28 5.66 -6.37 1.09
N ARG A 29 6.74 -6.94 0.55
CA ARG A 29 8.12 -6.60 0.92
C ARG A 29 8.66 -5.45 0.09
N LEU A 30 8.07 -4.27 0.29
CA LEU A 30 8.58 -3.01 -0.28
C LEU A 30 8.93 -2.02 0.83
N PRO A 31 10.01 -1.25 0.68
CA PRO A 31 10.34 -0.19 1.63
C PRO A 31 9.18 0.80 1.80
N GLY A 32 8.79 1.03 3.05
CA GLY A 32 7.73 1.98 3.44
C GLY A 32 6.30 1.45 3.34
N VAL A 33 6.05 0.20 2.94
CA VAL A 33 4.68 -0.36 2.90
C VAL A 33 4.05 -0.40 4.28
N GLU A 34 4.79 -0.82 5.31
CA GLU A 34 4.27 -0.84 6.69
C GLU A 34 3.78 0.54 7.14
N LEU A 35 4.54 1.58 6.80
CA LEU A 35 4.16 2.97 7.08
C LEU A 35 2.91 3.38 6.31
N LEU A 36 2.79 2.98 5.04
CA LEU A 36 1.59 3.23 4.24
C LEU A 36 0.36 2.52 4.82
N ILE A 37 0.49 1.26 5.24
CA ILE A 37 -0.58 0.49 5.90
C ILE A 37 -1.03 1.20 7.18
N GLU A 38 -0.08 1.61 8.03
CA GLU A 38 -0.38 2.31 9.26
C GLU A 38 -1.11 3.64 9.02
N LEU A 39 -0.69 4.42 8.01
CA LEU A 39 -1.38 5.65 7.61
C LEU A 39 -2.81 5.38 7.16
N LEU A 40 -3.01 4.41 6.27
CA LEU A 40 -4.34 4.02 5.78
C LEU A 40 -5.26 3.58 6.92
N ASP A 41 -4.75 2.78 7.84
CA ASP A 41 -5.50 2.30 9.00
C ASP A 41 -5.84 3.42 9.97
N LEU A 42 -4.92 4.37 10.18
CA LEU A 42 -5.18 5.51 11.04
C LEU A 42 -6.29 6.43 10.48
N VAL A 43 -6.30 6.68 9.16
CA VAL A 43 -7.39 7.43 8.53
C VAL A 43 -8.71 6.67 8.63
N ARG A 44 -8.71 5.35 8.40
CA ARG A 44 -9.94 4.54 8.54
C ARG A 44 -10.48 4.54 9.96
N GLN A 45 -9.60 4.54 10.97
CA GLN A 45 -9.98 4.64 12.39
C GLN A 45 -10.45 6.05 12.77
N ARG A 46 -9.93 7.08 12.11
CA ARG A 46 -10.25 8.49 12.35
C ARG A 46 -10.49 9.22 11.02
N PRO A 47 -11.69 9.10 10.41
CA PRO A 47 -11.96 9.64 9.08
C PRO A 47 -11.74 11.15 8.93
N GLU A 48 -11.88 11.89 10.03
CA GLU A 48 -11.72 13.35 10.11
C GLU A 48 -10.27 13.78 10.42
N ILE A 49 -9.30 12.85 10.44
CA ILE A 49 -7.93 13.17 10.84
C ILE A 49 -7.27 14.13 9.84
N SER A 50 -6.71 15.22 10.35
CA SER A 50 -5.97 16.17 9.53
C SER A 50 -4.54 15.70 9.27
N THR A 51 -3.89 16.25 8.24
CA THR A 51 -2.45 16.05 7.99
C THR A 51 -1.60 16.34 9.22
N GLY A 52 -1.89 17.43 9.95
CA GLY A 52 -1.15 17.78 11.16
C GLY A 52 -1.30 16.72 12.26
N ALA A 53 -2.51 16.20 12.47
CA ALA A 53 -2.77 15.14 13.44
C ALA A 53 -2.17 13.79 13.01
N LEU A 54 -2.13 13.50 11.71
CA LEU A 54 -1.38 12.36 11.16
C LEU A 54 0.11 12.49 11.51
N LEU A 55 0.73 13.63 11.21
CA LEU A 55 2.15 13.85 11.51
C LEU A 55 2.47 13.75 13.01
N GLU A 56 1.57 14.26 13.86
CA GLU A 56 1.71 14.18 15.32
C GLU A 56 1.65 12.74 15.84
N HIS A 57 0.86 11.85 15.20
CA HIS A 57 0.84 10.43 15.55
C HIS A 57 2.22 9.77 15.36
N PHE A 58 3.03 10.26 14.41
CA PHE A 58 4.40 9.80 14.18
C PHE A 58 5.46 10.64 14.90
N ALA A 59 5.08 11.48 15.86
CA ALA A 59 6.04 12.23 16.65
C ALA A 59 7.03 11.29 17.37
N GLU A 60 8.29 11.73 17.46
CA GLU A 60 9.40 10.99 18.10
C GLU A 60 9.82 9.69 17.41
N ARG A 61 9.20 9.35 16.27
CA ARG A 61 9.61 8.22 15.44
C ARG A 61 10.66 8.61 14.42
N GLU A 62 11.43 7.63 13.95
CA GLU A 62 12.47 7.83 12.93
C GLU A 62 11.89 8.36 11.61
N GLU A 63 10.64 8.02 11.29
CA GLU A 63 9.97 8.43 10.06
C GLU A 63 9.46 9.88 10.09
N GLN A 64 9.37 10.53 11.26
CA GLN A 64 8.74 11.84 11.45
C GLN A 64 9.31 12.89 10.50
N VAL A 65 10.64 13.00 10.43
CA VAL A 65 11.34 14.01 9.60
C VAL A 65 11.05 13.77 8.12
N ALA A 66 10.97 12.52 7.69
CA ALA A 66 10.66 12.19 6.30
C ALA A 66 9.20 12.52 5.95
N LEU A 67 8.26 12.20 6.83
CA LEU A 67 6.83 12.52 6.66
C LEU A 67 6.60 14.03 6.62
N GLN A 68 7.21 14.81 7.51
CA GLN A 68 7.12 16.27 7.48
C GLN A 68 7.65 16.85 6.16
N ARG A 69 8.78 16.34 5.67
CA ARG A 69 9.34 16.75 4.37
C ARG A 69 8.46 16.38 3.19
N LEU A 70 7.74 15.26 3.26
CA LEU A 70 6.78 14.86 2.23
C LEU A 70 5.52 15.72 2.25
N ALA A 71 4.96 15.98 3.44
CA ALA A 71 3.78 16.82 3.60
C ALA A 71 4.02 18.28 3.16
N ALA A 72 5.25 18.78 3.33
CA ALA A 72 5.62 20.13 2.89
C ALA A 72 5.89 20.25 1.39
N GLN A 73 5.93 19.14 0.63
CA GLN A 73 6.12 19.19 -0.82
C GLN A 73 4.81 19.53 -1.51
N GLU A 74 4.84 20.51 -2.41
CA GLU A 74 3.74 20.74 -3.33
C GLU A 74 3.61 19.55 -4.28
N LEU A 75 2.45 18.88 -4.24
CA LEU A 75 2.10 17.87 -5.23
C LEU A 75 1.43 18.54 -6.42
N PRO A 76 1.86 18.23 -7.66
CA PRO A 76 1.17 18.72 -8.84
C PRO A 76 -0.25 18.12 -8.93
N GLY A 77 -1.18 18.88 -9.50
CA GLY A 77 -2.55 18.43 -9.72
C GLY A 77 -3.51 18.92 -8.64
N ASP A 78 -4.65 18.23 -8.54
CA ASP A 78 -5.73 18.50 -7.60
C ASP A 78 -6.22 17.19 -6.94
N GLU A 79 -7.15 17.33 -6.00
CA GLU A 79 -7.74 16.21 -5.26
C GLU A 79 -8.30 15.12 -6.17
N HIS A 80 -8.87 15.47 -7.33
CA HIS A 80 -9.40 14.49 -8.26
C HIS A 80 -8.28 13.66 -8.90
N SER A 81 -7.23 14.34 -9.40
CA SER A 81 -6.06 13.65 -9.97
C SER A 81 -5.32 12.80 -8.94
N TRP A 82 -5.25 13.26 -7.68
CA TRP A 82 -4.62 12.53 -6.58
C TRP A 82 -5.42 11.30 -6.19
N ALA A 83 -6.76 11.36 -6.22
CA ALA A 83 -7.60 10.20 -5.98
C ALA A 83 -7.33 9.11 -7.02
N ILE A 84 -7.28 9.46 -8.30
CA ILE A 84 -6.95 8.52 -9.39
C ILE A 84 -5.57 7.92 -9.18
N GLU A 85 -4.56 8.75 -8.92
CA GLU A 85 -3.19 8.28 -8.69
C GLU A 85 -3.10 7.36 -7.47
N LEU A 86 -3.80 7.67 -6.38
CA LEU A 86 -3.82 6.82 -5.19
C LEU A 86 -4.43 5.44 -5.49
N HIS A 87 -5.56 5.41 -6.21
CA HIS A 87 -6.19 4.16 -6.63
C HIS A 87 -5.26 3.32 -7.53
N ASP A 88 -4.64 3.95 -8.53
CA ASP A 88 -3.70 3.27 -9.44
C ASP A 88 -2.49 2.71 -8.68
N VAL A 89 -1.93 3.50 -7.75
CA VAL A 89 -0.79 3.08 -6.93
C VAL A 89 -1.17 1.88 -6.07
N VAL A 90 -2.31 1.92 -5.37
CA VAL A 90 -2.74 0.83 -4.48
C VAL A 90 -3.04 -0.44 -5.28
N ALA A 91 -3.74 -0.33 -6.42
CA ALA A 91 -3.97 -1.46 -7.31
C ALA A 91 -2.66 -2.09 -7.82
N GLN A 92 -1.65 -1.27 -8.12
CA GLN A 92 -0.34 -1.76 -8.51
C GLN A 92 0.42 -2.42 -7.35
N LEU A 93 0.22 -1.97 -6.10
CA LEU A 93 0.79 -2.61 -4.92
C LEU A 93 0.18 -4.00 -4.68
N ASP A 94 -1.14 -4.16 -4.82
CA ASP A 94 -1.78 -5.49 -4.76
C ASP A 94 -1.21 -6.43 -5.82
N LYS A 95 -1.08 -5.94 -7.06
CA LYS A 95 -0.50 -6.72 -8.15
C LYS A 95 0.93 -7.16 -7.83
N GLN A 96 1.70 -6.32 -7.14
CA GLN A 96 3.05 -6.69 -6.68
C GLN A 96 3.01 -7.73 -5.57
N LEU A 97 2.07 -7.64 -4.63
CA LEU A 97 1.91 -8.64 -3.57
C LEU A 97 1.59 -10.02 -4.14
N LEU A 98 0.65 -10.10 -5.09
CA LEU A 98 0.32 -11.36 -5.76
C LEU A 98 1.53 -11.94 -6.52
N ARG A 99 2.27 -11.09 -7.24
CA ARG A 99 3.49 -11.51 -7.96
C ARG A 99 4.57 -12.00 -7.01
N GLN A 100 4.80 -11.29 -5.92
CA GLN A 100 5.75 -11.69 -4.88
C GLN A 100 5.42 -13.10 -4.35
N ARG A 101 4.14 -13.37 -4.08
CA ARG A 101 3.72 -14.68 -3.58
C ARG A 101 3.89 -15.79 -4.63
N VAL A 102 3.62 -15.49 -5.90
CA VAL A 102 3.91 -16.40 -7.02
C VAL A 102 5.41 -16.71 -7.10
N GLU A 103 6.26 -15.70 -7.00
CA GLU A 103 7.72 -15.87 -7.03
C GLU A 103 8.23 -16.73 -5.86
N GLU A 104 7.67 -16.56 -4.66
CA GLU A 104 7.96 -17.41 -3.50
C GLU A 104 7.60 -18.87 -3.75
N LEU A 105 6.39 -19.14 -4.25
CA LEU A 105 5.97 -20.50 -4.57
C LEU A 105 6.79 -21.10 -5.70
N GLN A 106 7.19 -20.32 -6.70
CA GLN A 106 8.11 -20.78 -7.77
C GLN A 106 9.51 -21.09 -7.22
N ALA A 107 10.00 -20.33 -6.24
CA ALA A 107 11.25 -20.63 -5.56
C ALA A 107 11.13 -21.93 -4.73
N LYS A 108 10.04 -22.09 -3.97
CA LYS A 108 9.73 -23.31 -3.22
C LYS A 108 9.66 -24.54 -4.13
N GLN A 109 8.99 -24.41 -5.29
CA GLN A 109 8.88 -25.46 -6.30
C GLN A 109 10.26 -25.94 -6.77
N ARG A 110 11.18 -25.01 -7.05
CA ARG A 110 12.54 -25.33 -7.50
C ARG A 110 13.39 -25.95 -6.39
N ALA A 111 13.22 -25.51 -5.15
CA ALA A 111 14.02 -25.96 -4.01
C ALA A 111 13.61 -27.34 -3.49
N GLN A 112 12.31 -27.58 -3.33
CA GLN A 112 11.78 -28.76 -2.63
C GLN A 112 10.48 -29.32 -3.21
N GLY A 113 9.95 -28.72 -4.28
CA GLY A 113 8.63 -29.04 -4.82
C GLY A 113 7.49 -28.34 -4.08
N LEU A 114 6.27 -28.49 -4.62
CA LEU A 114 5.04 -27.94 -4.06
C LEU A 114 4.12 -29.07 -3.59
N ASP A 115 3.49 -28.89 -2.43
CA ASP A 115 2.39 -29.74 -1.98
C ASP A 115 1.08 -29.36 -2.70
N ASP A 116 -0.02 -30.04 -2.39
CA ASP A 116 -1.30 -29.80 -3.07
C ASP A 116 -1.94 -28.46 -2.66
N THR A 117 -1.63 -27.96 -1.46
CA THR A 117 -2.08 -26.64 -0.99
C THR A 117 -1.35 -25.54 -1.77
N ASP A 118 -0.04 -25.66 -1.91
CA ASP A 118 0.78 -24.72 -2.67
C ASP A 118 0.37 -24.68 -4.15
N LYS A 119 0.10 -25.83 -4.77
CA LYS A 119 -0.34 -25.91 -6.17
C LYS A 119 -1.70 -25.23 -6.35
N TYR A 120 -2.62 -25.44 -5.41
CA TYR A 120 -3.91 -24.78 -5.41
C TYR A 120 -3.72 -23.26 -5.29
N GLU A 121 -2.94 -22.81 -4.31
CA GLU A 121 -2.63 -21.39 -4.09
C GLU A 121 -2.02 -20.76 -5.35
N MET A 122 -0.99 -21.36 -5.93
CA MET A 122 -0.35 -20.91 -7.17
C MET A 122 -1.38 -20.71 -8.30
N ARG A 123 -2.30 -21.66 -8.48
CA ARG A 123 -3.33 -21.56 -9.53
C ARG A 123 -4.28 -20.41 -9.28
N GLU A 124 -4.74 -20.21 -8.04
CA GLU A 124 -5.65 -19.11 -7.72
C GLU A 124 -4.95 -17.74 -7.84
N LEU A 125 -3.68 -17.63 -7.44
CA LEU A 125 -2.89 -16.42 -7.63
C LEU A 125 -2.70 -16.06 -9.11
N LEU A 126 -2.42 -17.05 -9.96
CA LEU A 126 -2.27 -16.82 -11.41
C LEU A 126 -3.60 -16.40 -12.05
N LYS A 127 -4.73 -16.96 -11.62
CA LYS A 127 -6.07 -16.52 -12.06
C LYS A 127 -6.35 -15.08 -11.63
N ALA A 128 -6.06 -14.74 -10.37
CA ALA A 128 -6.24 -13.38 -9.86
C ALA A 128 -5.41 -12.38 -10.66
N LEU A 129 -4.14 -12.70 -10.92
CA LEU A 129 -3.26 -11.85 -11.73
C LEU A 129 -3.72 -11.67 -13.18
N ALA A 130 -4.37 -12.68 -13.77
CA ALA A 130 -4.92 -12.60 -15.13
C ALA A 130 -6.23 -11.78 -15.21
N ALA A 131 -6.91 -11.59 -14.08
CA ALA A 131 -8.14 -10.80 -13.97
C ALA A 131 -7.87 -9.30 -13.70
N LEU A 132 -6.61 -8.91 -13.46
CA LEU A 132 -6.13 -7.54 -13.19
C LEU A 132 -5.49 -6.88 -14.43
#